data_AF-Q9A0N7-F1
#
_entry.id   AF-Q9A0N7-F1
#
_cell.length_a   1.000
_cell.length_b   1.000
_cell.length_c   1.000
_cell.angle_alpha   90.00
_cell.angle_beta   90.00
_cell.angle_gamma   90.00
#
_symmetry.space_group_name_H-M   'P 1'
#
loop_
_entity.id
_entity.type
_entity.pdbx_description
1 polymer ?
#
loop_
_entity_poly.entity_id
_entity_poly.type
_entity_poly.pdbx_seq_one_letter_code
_entity_poly.pdbx_strand_id
1 'polypeptide(L)'
;MEVVIIAFLTQKEFEDLGFDEVEDFEKMEKRASHAVNLYCRNRYDYKDLKKEIALVQKAVKRAIAYQIAYLNDSGVMTAEDKQSFAGISLGRTSISYTVGHGQGSQQKTLADRFNLCLDAENELLAVGLGYTGISYDR
;
A
#
# COMPACT_ATOMS: atom_id res chain seq x y z
N MET A 1 -11.36 -18.18 -9.48
CA MET A 1 -11.78 -16.86 -8.99
C MET A 1 -11.30 -15.85 -10.01
N GLU A 2 -12.22 -15.26 -10.79
CA GLU A 2 -11.87 -14.04 -11.53
C GLU A 2 -11.45 -13.00 -10.49
N VAL A 3 -10.22 -12.51 -10.60
CA VAL A 3 -9.79 -11.34 -9.84
C VAL A 3 -10.64 -10.19 -10.37
N VAL A 4 -11.67 -9.79 -9.63
CA VAL A 4 -12.45 -8.59 -9.95
C VAL A 4 -11.46 -7.44 -9.92
N ILE A 5 -11.13 -6.90 -11.09
CA ILE A 5 -10.19 -5.80 -11.23
C ILE A 5 -10.91 -4.55 -10.74
N ILE A 6 -10.66 -4.16 -9.49
CA ILE A 6 -11.15 -2.90 -8.97
C ILE A 6 -10.09 -1.84 -9.29
N ALA A 7 -10.18 -1.26 -10.48
CA ALA A 7 -9.37 -0.10 -10.81
C ALA A 7 -9.88 1.09 -10.00
N PHE A 8 -9.11 1.53 -9.01
CA PHE A 8 -9.51 2.61 -8.09
C PHE A 8 -8.98 3.97 -8.52
N LEU A 9 -7.98 4.00 -9.39
CA LEU A 9 -7.29 5.21 -9.84
C LEU A 9 -7.02 5.14 -11.35
N THR A 10 -7.37 6.20 -12.06
CA THR A 10 -6.99 6.36 -13.47
C THR A 10 -5.64 7.08 -13.60
N GLN A 11 -4.93 6.90 -14.73
CA GLN A 11 -3.65 7.57 -14.97
C GLN A 11 -3.75 9.10 -14.87
N LYS A 12 -4.85 9.69 -15.38
CA LYS A 12 -5.11 11.14 -15.26
C LYS A 12 -5.23 11.59 -13.80
N GLU A 13 -5.98 10.84 -13.00
CA GLU A 13 -6.12 11.15 -11.57
C GLU A 13 -4.80 10.99 -10.82
N PHE A 14 -3.93 10.08 -11.27
CA PHE A 14 -2.60 9.90 -10.69
C PHE A 14 -1.68 11.09 -10.99
N GLU A 15 -1.69 11.60 -12.23
CA GLU A 15 -0.99 12.83 -12.61
C GLU A 15 -1.56 14.07 -11.90
N ASP A 16 -2.89 14.18 -11.78
CA ASP A 16 -3.56 15.26 -11.06
C ASP A 16 -3.20 15.29 -9.55
N LEU A 17 -2.80 14.14 -8.99
CA LEU A 17 -2.30 14.03 -7.62
C LEU A 17 -0.84 14.49 -7.48
N GLY A 18 -0.15 14.79 -8.59
CA GLY A 18 1.21 15.32 -8.62
C GLY A 18 2.31 14.25 -8.73
N PHE A 19 1.99 13.04 -9.19
CA PHE A 19 2.96 11.99 -9.43
C PHE A 19 3.43 11.99 -10.89
N ASP A 20 4.69 11.60 -11.12
CA ASP A 20 5.28 11.48 -12.44
C ASP A 20 4.69 10.30 -13.22
N GLU A 21 4.71 10.35 -14.55
CA GLU A 21 4.23 9.26 -15.40
C GLU A 21 5.03 7.97 -15.14
N VAL A 22 4.32 6.83 -15.09
CA VAL A 22 4.87 5.52 -14.76
C VAL A 22 4.68 4.56 -15.93
N GLU A 23 5.74 3.85 -16.31
CA GLU A 23 5.69 2.78 -17.31
C GLU A 23 4.82 1.61 -16.81
N ASP A 24 4.05 0.94 -17.67
CA ASP A 24 3.17 -0.15 -17.25
C ASP A 24 2.15 0.22 -16.13
N PHE A 25 1.63 1.46 -16.12
CA PHE A 25 0.71 1.97 -15.09
C PHE A 25 -0.41 0.98 -14.74
N GLU A 26 -1.08 0.36 -15.72
CA GLU A 26 -2.19 -0.57 -15.48
C GLU A 26 -1.77 -1.80 -14.65
N LYS A 27 -0.54 -2.30 -14.85
CA LYS A 27 0.00 -3.43 -14.09
C LYS A 27 0.37 -3.02 -12.67
N MET A 28 0.94 -1.83 -12.51
CA MET A 28 1.26 -1.29 -11.18
C MET A 28 0.01 -0.97 -10.38
N GLU A 29 -0.99 -0.35 -11.03
CA GLU A 29 -2.29 -0.05 -10.44
C GLU A 29 -2.93 -1.32 -9.90
N LYS A 30 -3.01 -2.39 -10.70
CA LYS A 30 -3.58 -3.67 -10.24
C LYS A 30 -2.87 -4.21 -8.99
N ARG A 31 -1.54 -4.14 -8.95
CA ARG A 31 -0.75 -4.61 -7.80
C ARG A 31 -0.95 -3.72 -6.58
N ALA A 32 -0.90 -2.41 -6.77
CA ALA A 32 -1.09 -1.43 -5.72
C ALA A 32 -2.50 -1.54 -5.10
N SER A 33 -3.52 -1.60 -5.95
CA SER A 33 -4.92 -1.78 -5.59
C SER A 33 -5.15 -3.09 -4.83
N HIS A 34 -4.48 -4.18 -5.23
CA HIS A 34 -4.54 -5.44 -4.49
C HIS A 34 -3.92 -5.34 -3.08
N ALA A 35 -2.74 -4.73 -2.95
CA ALA A 35 -2.07 -4.55 -1.66
C ALA A 35 -2.89 -3.67 -0.70
N VAL A 36 -3.43 -2.56 -1.21
CA VAL A 36 -4.29 -1.64 -0.43
C VAL A 36 -5.58 -2.33 0.00
N ASN A 37 -6.23 -3.09 -0.89
CA ASN A 37 -7.45 -3.81 -0.56
C ASN A 37 -7.20 -4.91 0.48
N LEU A 38 -6.10 -5.67 0.37
CA LEU A 38 -5.68 -6.64 1.38
C LEU A 38 -5.46 -5.98 2.76
N TYR A 39 -4.78 -4.83 2.80
CA TYR A 39 -4.62 -4.04 4.01
C TYR A 39 -5.97 -3.63 4.62
N CYS A 40 -6.91 -3.24 3.76
CA CYS A 40 -8.30 -2.92 4.12
C CYS A 40 -9.18 -4.17 4.38
N ARG A 41 -8.59 -5.36 4.56
CA ARG A 41 -9.29 -6.64 4.81
C ARG A 41 -10.28 -7.02 3.69
N ASN A 42 -9.91 -6.79 2.44
CA ASN A 42 -10.73 -7.07 1.25
C ASN A 42 -12.10 -6.38 1.27
N ARG A 43 -12.20 -5.23 1.97
CA ARG A 43 -13.44 -4.46 2.10
C ARG A 43 -14.05 -4.10 0.75
N TYR A 44 -13.21 -3.82 -0.24
CA TYR A 44 -13.68 -3.32 -1.53
C TYR A 44 -14.09 -4.43 -2.51
N ASP A 45 -13.91 -5.71 -2.16
CA ASP A 45 -14.41 -6.84 -2.97
C ASP A 45 -15.94 -6.89 -3.03
N TYR A 46 -16.60 -6.39 -1.98
CA TYR A 46 -18.05 -6.38 -1.84
C TYR A 46 -18.64 -4.99 -1.60
N LYS A 47 -17.79 -3.96 -1.39
CA LYS A 47 -18.22 -2.58 -1.18
C LYS A 47 -17.61 -1.66 -2.23
N ASP A 48 -18.47 -0.91 -2.92
CA ASP A 48 -18.04 0.07 -3.92
C ASP A 48 -17.37 1.29 -3.25
N LEU A 49 -16.14 1.60 -3.65
CA LEU A 49 -15.40 2.76 -3.16
C LEU A 49 -16.16 4.06 -3.44
N LYS A 50 -16.90 4.17 -4.55
CA LYS A 50 -17.66 5.38 -4.91
C LYS A 50 -18.78 5.71 -3.91
N LYS A 51 -19.21 4.72 -3.12
CA LYS A 51 -20.24 4.89 -2.08
C LYS A 51 -19.65 5.25 -0.72
N GLU A 52 -18.32 5.30 -0.57
CA GLU A 52 -17.68 5.75 0.66
C GLU A 52 -17.73 7.28 0.82
N ILE A 53 -17.42 7.77 2.01
CA ILE A 53 -17.32 9.21 2.28
C ILE A 53 -16.13 9.78 1.47
N ALA A 54 -16.27 11.01 0.94
CA ALA A 54 -15.26 11.65 0.10
C ALA A 54 -13.85 11.67 0.72
N LEU A 55 -13.75 11.83 2.05
CA LEU A 55 -12.49 11.74 2.79
C LEU A 55 -11.81 10.37 2.60
N VAL A 56 -12.57 9.28 2.76
CA VAL A 56 -12.09 7.91 2.60
C VAL A 56 -11.70 7.64 1.16
N GLN A 57 -12.53 8.08 0.20
CA GLN A 57 -12.22 7.92 -1.22
C GLN A 57 -10.88 8.59 -1.58
N LYS A 58 -10.66 9.82 -1.10
CA LYS A 58 -9.43 10.57 -1.33
C LYS A 58 -8.21 9.87 -0.73
N ALA A 59 -8.32 9.40 0.52
CA ALA A 59 -7.25 8.69 1.20
C ALA A 59 -6.88 7.38 0.49
N VAL A 60 -7.87 6.59 0.07
CA VAL A 60 -7.63 5.34 -0.69
C VAL A 60 -6.95 5.62 -2.02
N LYS A 61 -7.41 6.62 -2.77
CA LYS A 61 -6.79 7.02 -4.05
C LYS A 61 -5.32 7.45 -3.86
N ARG A 62 -5.04 8.24 -2.82
CA ARG A 62 -3.67 8.64 -2.47
C ARG A 62 -2.81 7.46 -2.05
N ALA A 63 -3.33 6.56 -1.24
CA ALA A 63 -2.62 5.36 -0.82
C ALA A 63 -2.21 4.51 -2.03
N ILE A 64 -3.10 4.35 -3.01
CA ILE A 64 -2.80 3.63 -4.25
C ILE A 64 -1.75 4.37 -5.07
N ALA A 65 -1.83 5.70 -5.19
CA ALA A 65 -0.83 6.50 -5.89
C ALA A 65 0.57 6.34 -5.26
N TYR A 66 0.69 6.49 -3.93
CA TYR A 66 1.95 6.27 -3.22
C TYR A 66 2.48 4.84 -3.40
N GLN A 67 1.58 3.86 -3.43
CA GLN A 67 1.96 2.47 -3.66
C GLN A 67 2.46 2.24 -5.09
N ILE A 68 1.87 2.87 -6.11
CA ILE A 68 2.36 2.82 -7.50
C ILE A 68 3.76 3.42 -7.59
N ALA A 69 3.96 4.62 -7.01
CA ALA A 69 5.27 5.26 -6.99
C ALA A 69 6.33 4.40 -6.28
N TYR A 70 5.98 3.79 -5.15
CA TYR A 70 6.87 2.86 -4.45
C TYR A 70 7.24 1.66 -5.32
N LEU A 71 6.29 1.03 -6.01
CA LEU A 71 6.56 -0.11 -6.89
C LEU A 71 7.48 0.29 -8.06
N ASN A 72 7.24 1.46 -8.65
CA ASN A 72 8.06 2.00 -9.74
C ASN A 72 9.50 2.27 -9.29
N ASP A 73 9.68 2.98 -8.18
CA ASP A 73 10.99 3.44 -7.73
C ASP A 73 11.82 2.33 -7.09
N SER A 74 11.17 1.42 -6.35
CA SER A 74 11.87 0.36 -5.61
C SER A 74 12.16 -0.88 -6.46
N GLY A 75 11.38 -1.12 -7.51
CA GLY A 75 11.39 -2.40 -8.24
C GLY A 75 10.88 -3.59 -7.42
N VAL A 76 10.44 -3.40 -6.17
CA VAL A 76 9.98 -4.46 -5.26
C VAL A 76 8.51 -4.77 -5.51
N MET A 77 8.28 -5.79 -6.32
CA MET A 77 6.94 -6.11 -6.81
C MET A 77 6.15 -7.02 -5.86
N THR A 78 6.84 -7.75 -4.97
CA THR A 78 6.21 -8.71 -4.04
C THR A 78 6.78 -8.63 -2.63
N ALA A 79 6.05 -9.20 -1.66
CA ALA A 79 6.52 -9.31 -0.28
C ALA A 79 7.77 -10.22 -0.16
N GLU A 80 7.94 -11.17 -1.06
CA GLU A 80 9.11 -12.06 -1.14
C GLU A 80 10.34 -11.30 -1.66
N ASP A 81 10.16 -10.44 -2.67
CA ASP A 81 11.20 -9.52 -3.12
C ASP A 81 11.65 -8.61 -1.96
N LYS A 82 10.70 -8.07 -1.17
CA LYS A 82 10.98 -7.23 0.00
C LYS A 82 11.82 -7.94 1.06
N GLN A 83 11.62 -9.24 1.26
CA GLN A 83 12.41 -10.05 2.19
C GLN A 83 13.80 -10.40 1.66
N SER A 84 13.98 -10.39 0.34
CA SER A 84 15.25 -10.70 -0.32
C SER A 84 16.15 -9.47 -0.47
N PHE A 85 15.58 -8.26 -0.41
CA PHE A 85 16.29 -6.99 -0.48
C PHE A 85 16.81 -6.53 0.90
N ALA A 86 18.12 -6.39 1.04
CA ALA A 86 18.79 -6.03 2.30
C ALA A 86 18.55 -4.57 2.78
N GLY A 87 17.97 -3.71 1.94
CA GLY A 87 17.63 -2.33 2.28
C GLY A 87 17.36 -1.46 1.05
N ILE A 88 16.46 -0.48 1.18
CA ILE A 88 16.09 0.46 0.12
C ILE A 88 16.08 1.87 0.71
N SER A 89 16.73 2.82 0.02
CA SER A 89 16.67 4.24 0.34
C SER A 89 15.72 4.94 -0.63
N LEU A 90 14.50 5.24 -0.17
CA LEU A 90 13.54 6.03 -0.93
C LEU A 90 13.67 7.51 -0.53
N GLY A 91 14.25 8.32 -1.40
CA GLY A 91 14.51 9.74 -1.12
C GLY A 91 15.40 9.94 0.11
N ARG A 92 14.88 10.65 1.13
CA ARG A 92 15.57 10.88 2.43
C ARG A 92 15.38 9.73 3.44
N THR A 93 14.56 8.74 3.13
CA THR A 93 14.19 7.67 4.05
C THR A 93 14.89 6.37 3.66
N SER A 94 15.83 5.93 4.51
CA SER A 94 16.52 4.66 4.35
C SER A 94 15.88 3.58 5.22
N ILE A 95 15.38 2.52 4.61
CA ILE A 95 14.89 1.34 5.32
C ILE A 95 15.89 0.20 5.14
N SER A 96 16.52 -0.22 6.25
CA SER A 96 17.38 -1.40 6.29
C SER A 96 16.56 -2.59 6.73
N TYR A 97 16.40 -3.58 5.87
CA TYR A 97 15.74 -4.86 6.21
C TYR A 97 16.84 -5.84 6.64
N THR A 98 17.25 -5.81 7.91
CA THR A 98 18.20 -6.82 8.40
C THR A 98 17.52 -8.18 8.48
N VAL A 99 17.78 -9.02 7.47
CA VAL A 99 17.44 -10.44 7.49
C VAL A 99 18.58 -11.17 8.19
N GLY A 100 18.53 -11.23 9.52
CA GLY A 100 19.56 -11.91 10.30
C GLY A 100 19.21 -12.01 11.77
N HIS A 101 19.39 -13.20 12.34
CA HIS A 101 19.23 -13.48 13.76
C HIS A 101 20.17 -12.62 14.61
N GLY A 102 19.70 -11.43 15.01
CA GLY A 102 20.46 -10.58 15.92
C GLY A 102 19.89 -9.18 16.02
N GLN A 103 19.38 -8.86 17.22
CA GLN A 103 19.11 -7.52 17.74
C GLN A 103 17.95 -6.71 17.14
N GLY A 104 16.89 -6.59 17.94
CA GLY A 104 15.82 -5.61 17.80
C GLY A 104 14.59 -6.20 17.13
N SER A 105 13.57 -6.58 17.90
CA SER A 105 12.25 -6.90 17.34
C SER A 105 11.64 -5.62 16.75
N GLN A 106 11.95 -5.29 15.50
CA GLN A 106 11.09 -4.40 14.75
C GLN A 106 9.75 -5.13 14.60
N GLN A 107 8.74 -4.66 15.31
CA GLN A 107 7.38 -5.16 15.17
C GLN A 107 6.99 -4.97 13.70
N LYS A 108 6.94 -6.07 12.94
CA LYS A 108 6.43 -6.06 11.57
C LYS A 108 5.03 -5.47 11.60
N THR A 109 4.83 -4.36 10.89
CA THR A 109 3.51 -3.72 10.85
C THR A 109 2.55 -4.60 10.04
N LEU A 110 1.25 -4.30 10.11
CA LEU A 110 0.26 -4.98 9.28
C LEU A 110 0.57 -4.76 7.78
N ALA A 111 1.07 -3.57 7.44
CA ALA A 111 1.50 -3.18 6.09
C ALA A 111 2.68 -4.01 5.55
N ASP A 112 3.65 -4.38 6.40
CA ASP A 112 4.80 -5.20 5.98
C ASP A 112 4.39 -6.56 5.42
N ARG A 113 3.27 -7.12 5.92
CA ARG A 113 2.74 -8.40 5.44
C ARG A 113 2.17 -8.31 4.03
N PHE A 114 1.75 -7.13 3.59
CA PHE A 114 1.08 -6.91 2.31
C PHE A 114 1.95 -6.15 1.30
N ASN A 115 3.25 -5.97 1.57
CA ASN A 115 4.15 -5.15 0.76
C ASN A 115 3.63 -3.71 0.54
N LEU A 116 2.93 -3.15 1.53
CA LEU A 116 2.40 -1.79 1.46
C LEU A 116 3.49 -0.78 1.90
N CYS A 117 3.59 0.34 1.19
CA CYS A 117 4.52 1.41 1.54
C CYS A 117 4.02 2.23 2.74
N LEU A 118 4.96 2.87 3.45
CA LEU A 118 4.65 3.60 4.69
C LEU A 118 3.72 4.79 4.45
N ASP A 119 3.90 5.50 3.33
CA ASP A 119 3.05 6.65 2.97
C ASP A 119 1.61 6.23 2.67
N ALA A 120 1.43 5.08 2.00
CA ALA A 120 0.11 4.51 1.78
C ALA A 120 -0.53 4.05 3.10
N GLU A 121 0.23 3.44 4.00
CA GLU A 121 -0.26 3.08 5.34
C GLU A 121 -0.74 4.32 6.12
N ASN A 122 0.02 5.41 6.08
CA ASN A 122 -0.33 6.64 6.78
C ASN A 122 -1.65 7.26 6.27
N GLU A 123 -1.86 7.31 4.96
CA GLU A 123 -3.11 7.81 4.36
C GLU A 123 -4.31 6.93 4.79
N LEU A 124 -4.15 5.60 4.83
CA LEU A 124 -5.22 4.69 5.25
C LEU A 124 -5.51 4.80 6.76
N LEU A 125 -4.47 4.94 7.59
CA LEU A 125 -4.63 5.14 9.03
C LEU A 125 -5.33 6.46 9.35
N ALA A 126 -5.06 7.53 8.59
CA ALA A 126 -5.70 8.84 8.77
C ALA A 126 -7.23 8.79 8.63
N VAL A 127 -7.76 7.80 7.91
CA VAL A 127 -9.20 7.56 7.74
C VAL A 127 -9.72 6.33 8.49
N GLY A 128 -8.90 5.72 9.34
CA GLY A 128 -9.25 4.58 10.18
C GLY A 128 -9.23 3.22 9.48
N LEU A 129 -8.70 3.11 8.26
CA LEU A 129 -8.67 1.87 7.46
C LEU A 129 -7.56 0.87 7.83
N GLY A 130 -6.81 1.11 8.91
CA GLY A 130 -5.82 0.17 9.46
C GLY A 130 -6.03 -0.18 10.93
N TYR A 131 -7.11 0.29 11.54
CA TYR A 131 -7.34 0.12 12.97
C TYR A 131 -7.67 -1.35 13.31
N THR A 132 -6.74 -2.03 13.98
CA THR A 132 -7.00 -3.28 14.68
C THR A 132 -7.48 -2.92 16.08
N GLY A 133 -8.74 -3.23 16.40
CA GLY A 133 -9.34 -2.88 17.69
C GLY A 133 -8.50 -3.26 18.90
N ILE A 134 -8.77 -2.60 20.03
CA ILE A 134 -8.11 -2.91 21.32
C ILE A 134 -8.64 -4.25 21.80
N SER A 135 -7.77 -5.26 21.89
CA SER A 135 -8.08 -6.48 22.66
C SER A 135 -7.98 -6.12 24.14
N TYR A 136 -9.11 -5.98 24.81
CA TYR A 136 -9.12 -6.03 26.27
C TYR A 136 -8.87 -7.49 26.65
N ASP A 137 -7.72 -7.75 27.27
CA ASP A 137 -7.48 -9.00 27.98
C ASP A 137 -8.60 -9.15 29.03
N ARG A 138 -9.26 -10.30 29.07
CA ARG A 138 -10.45 -10.54 29.88
C ARG A 138 -10.19 -11.63 30.89
#